data_AF-A0A9D2RK72-F1
#
_entry.id   AF-A0A9D2RK72-F1
#
_cell.length_a   1.000
_cell.length_b   1.000
_cell.length_c   1.000
_cell.angle_alpha   90.00
_cell.angle_beta   90.00
_cell.angle_gamma   90.00
#
_symmetry.space_group_name_H-M   'P 1'
#
loop_
_entity.id
_entity.type
_entity.pdbx_description
1 polymer ?
#
loop_
_entity_poly.entity_id
_entity_poly.type
_entity_poly.pdbx_seq_one_letter_code
_entity_poly.pdbx_strand_id
1 'polypeptide(L)' 'MSNRMRAVGYAATQPLADNATAEGHASNRRVELTMDIPMGTKLSQ' A
#
# COMPACT_ATOMS: atom_id res chain seq x y z
N MET A 1 17.67 -0.16 -15.09
CA MET A 1 17.52 0.19 -13.66
C MET A 1 16.07 0.60 -13.44
N SER A 2 15.28 -0.21 -12.72
CA SER A 2 13.82 -0.04 -12.56
C SER A 2 13.39 -0.26 -11.11
N ASN A 3 14.03 0.44 -10.17
CA ASN A 3 13.85 0.34 -8.71
C ASN A 3 12.91 1.43 -8.14
N ARG A 4 12.07 2.03 -8.98
CA ARG A 4 11.09 3.06 -8.57
C ARG A 4 9.74 2.51 -8.12
N MET A 5 9.49 1.21 -8.30
CA MET A 5 8.22 0.56 -7.96
C MET A 5 8.49 -0.67 -7.09
N ARG A 6 7.72 -0.83 -6.01
CA ARG A 6 7.74 -2.00 -5.14
C ARG A 6 6.32 -2.49 -4.92
N ALA A 7 6.06 -3.76 -5.20
CA ALA A 7 4.82 -4.44 -4.81
C ALA A 7 5.03 -5.13 -3.45
N VAL A 8 4.13 -4.92 -2.50
CA VAL A 8 4.14 -5.57 -1.19
C VAL A 8 2.77 -6.19 -0.94
N GLY A 9 2.75 -7.48 -0.59
CA GLY A 9 1.53 -8.18 -0.16
C GLY A 9 1.48 -8.27 1.36
N TYR A 10 0.42 -7.73 1.97
CA TYR A 10 0.23 -7.76 3.43
C TYR A 10 -0.69 -8.89 3.93
N ALA A 11 -1.18 -9.75 3.02
CA ALA A 11 -2.04 -10.89 3.35
C ALA A 11 -3.13 -10.53 4.37
N ALA A 12 -3.23 -11.26 5.49
CA ALA A 12 -4.25 -11.07 6.52
C ALA A 12 -3.79 -10.16 7.69
N THR A 13 -2.62 -9.53 7.62
CA THR A 13 -2.02 -8.84 8.78
C THR A 13 -2.51 -7.40 8.97
N GLN A 14 -3.33 -6.88 8.04
CA GLN A 14 -3.94 -5.55 8.12
C GLN A 14 -5.43 -5.58 7.76
N PRO A 15 -6.27 -6.26 8.57
CA PRO A 15 -7.69 -6.38 8.30
C PRO A 15 -8.43 -5.06 8.50
N LEU A 16 -9.33 -4.71 7.58
CA LEU A 16 -10.33 -3.66 7.77
C LEU A 16 -11.57 -4.20 8.50
N ALA A 17 -11.90 -5.47 8.23
CA ALA A 17 -13.02 -6.19 8.80
C ALA A 17 -12.57 -7.58 9.26
N ASP A 18 -13.43 -8.27 10.01
CA ASP A 18 -13.14 -9.62 10.51
C ASP A 18 -12.84 -10.60 9.35
N ASN A 19 -11.77 -11.38 9.47
CA ASN A 19 -11.45 -12.44 8.52
C ASN A 19 -12.26 -13.71 8.79
N ALA A 20 -12.99 -13.82 9.90
CA ALA A 20 -13.78 -15.01 10.17
C ALA A 20 -15.03 -15.11 9.26
N THR A 21 -15.47 -14.02 8.62
CA THR A 21 -16.66 -13.98 7.78
C THR A 21 -16.31 -13.85 6.30
N ALA A 22 -17.17 -14.38 5.43
CA ALA A 22 -16.98 -14.27 3.98
C ALA A 22 -17.07 -12.81 3.51
N GLU A 23 -17.97 -12.06 4.13
CA GLU A 23 -18.19 -10.64 3.89
C GLU A 23 -16.96 -9.81 4.29
N GLY A 24 -16.42 -10.05 5.50
CA GLY A 24 -15.23 -9.33 5.96
C GLY A 24 -13.98 -9.70 5.16
N HIS A 25 -13.83 -10.97 4.77
CA HIS A 25 -12.80 -11.37 3.81
C HIS A 25 -12.93 -10.67 2.45
N ALA A 26 -14.15 -10.53 1.93
CA ALA A 26 -14.39 -9.81 0.68
C ALA A 26 -14.00 -8.33 0.80
N SER A 27 -14.37 -7.67 1.91
CA SER A 27 -13.96 -6.29 2.19
C SER A 27 -12.44 -6.11 2.34
N ASN A 28 -11.74 -7.15 2.80
CA ASN A 28 -10.29 -7.11 2.98
C ASN A 28 -9.48 -7.28 1.67
N ARG A 29 -10.10 -7.68 0.55
CA ARG A 29 -9.43 -7.78 -0.76
C ARG A 29 -9.30 -6.40 -1.40
N ARG A 30 -8.18 -5.71 -1.12
CA ARG A 30 -7.91 -4.37 -1.63
C ARG A 30 -6.47 -4.20 -2.12
N VAL A 31 -6.29 -3.21 -2.98
CA VAL A 31 -4.98 -2.71 -3.41
C VAL A 31 -4.87 -1.26 -2.98
N GLU A 32 -3.77 -0.92 -2.31
CA GLU A 32 -3.43 0.45 -1.94
C GLU A 32 -2.19 0.89 -2.69
N LEU A 33 -2.24 2.09 -3.27
CA LEU A 33 -1.12 2.69 -3.99
C LEU A 33 -0.65 3.94 -3.24
N THR A 34 0.56 3.88 -2.70
CA THR A 34 1.22 5.02 -2.06
C THR A 34 2.33 5.52 -2.97
N MET A 35 2.35 6.82 -3.27
CA MET A 35 3.42 7.47 -4.03
C MET A 35 4.20 8.39 -3.12
N ASP A 36 5.48 8.07 -2.92
CA ASP A 36 6.43 8.96 -2.28
C ASP A 36 7.01 9.89 -3.34
N ILE A 37 6.65 11.17 -3.26
CA ILE A 37 7.19 12.20 -4.16
C ILE A 37 8.36 12.84 -3.43
N PRO A 38 9.62 12.57 -3.84
CA PRO A 38 10.76 13.21 -3.22
C PRO A 38 10.65 14.71 -3.46
N MET A 39 10.48 15.46 -2.37
CA MET A 39 10.52 16.92 -2.40
C MET A 39 11.91 17.34 -2.92
N GLY A 40 11.93 17.94 -4.11
CA GLY A 40 13.16 18.34 -4.77
C GLY A 40 14.01 19.20 -3.84
N THR A 41 15.30 18.85 -3.72
CA THR A 41 16.30 19.63 -2.99
C THR A 41 16.15 21.10 -3.36
N LYS A 42 15.83 21.96 -2.38
CA LYS A 42 15.85 23.40 -2.58
C LYS A 42 17.28 23.77 -3.00
N LEU A 43 17.49 24.05 -4.28
CA LEU A 43 18.70 24.70 -4.76
C LEU A 43 18.65 26.14 -4.24
N SER A 44 19.35 26.38 -3.14
CA SER A 44 19.74 27.71 -2.70
C SER A 44 20.56 28.35 -3.81
N GLN A 45 19.99 29.37 -4.47
CA GLN A 45 20.76 30.45 -5.08
C GLN A 45 21.23 31.40 -3.98
#